data_AF-A0A497GNG2-F1
#
_entry.id   AF-A0A497GNG2-F1
#
_cell.length_a   1.000
_cell.length_b   1.000
_cell.length_c   1.000
_cell.angle_alpha   90.00
_cell.angle_beta   90.00
_cell.angle_gamma   90.00
#
_symmetry.space_group_name_H-M   'P 1'
#
loop_
_entity.id
_entity.type
_entity.pdbx_description
1 polymer ?
#
loop_
_entity_poly.entity_id
_entity_poly.type
_entity_poly.pdbx_seq_one_letter_code
_entity_poly.pdbx_strand_id
1 'polypeptide(L)'
;MRSHEEARLILVGIAIMLTLRELITGSLRREVRISPRTVAKVIGLKEDPYSMSLVSRLLDSISNMNIGLVKRGRSKRYVLIRESNLWNIVEKGSMMAYYELVKRAITEKARK
;
A
#
# COMPACT_ATOMS: atom_id res chain seq x y z
N MET A 1 -18.44 -9.91 -13.03
CA MET A 1 -17.42 -8.95 -13.53
C MET A 1 -16.94 -7.97 -12.46
N ARG A 2 -17.80 -7.17 -11.80
CA ARG A 2 -17.37 -6.27 -10.69
C ARG A 2 -16.68 -6.99 -9.51
N SER A 3 -17.17 -8.17 -9.13
CA SER A 3 -16.61 -8.97 -8.03
C SER A 3 -15.18 -9.49 -8.28
N HIS A 4 -14.84 -9.82 -9.53
CA HIS A 4 -13.48 -10.29 -9.87
C HIS A 4 -12.46 -9.14 -9.90
N GLU A 5 -12.88 -7.96 -10.34
CA GLU A 5 -12.02 -6.79 -10.33
C GLU A 5 -11.76 -6.31 -8.90
N GLU A 6 -12.79 -6.28 -8.05
CA GLU A 6 -12.65 -5.98 -6.62
C GLU A 6 -11.73 -6.99 -5.91
N ALA A 7 -11.90 -8.29 -6.17
CA ALA A 7 -10.99 -9.32 -5.64
C ALA A 7 -9.54 -9.12 -6.10
N ARG A 8 -9.32 -8.74 -7.37
CA ARG A 8 -7.98 -8.44 -7.89
C ARG A 8 -7.39 -7.19 -7.24
N LEU A 9 -8.17 -6.14 -7.03
CA LEU A 9 -7.76 -4.93 -6.32
C LEU A 9 -7.35 -5.24 -4.87
N ILE A 10 -8.13 -6.09 -4.20
CA ILE A 10 -7.85 -6.52 -2.83
C ILE A 10 -6.54 -7.32 -2.77
N LEU A 11 -6.35 -8.31 -3.65
CA LEU A 11 -5.13 -9.12 -3.69
C LEU A 11 -3.88 -8.25 -3.95
N VAL A 12 -3.96 -7.32 -4.91
CA VAL A 12 -2.87 -6.39 -5.20
C VAL A 12 -2.63 -5.45 -4.01
N GLY A 13 -3.68 -4.94 -3.37
CA GLY A 13 -3.56 -4.10 -2.18
C GLY A 13 -2.89 -4.82 -1.01
N ILE A 14 -3.21 -6.10 -0.77
CA ILE A 14 -2.55 -6.92 0.25
C ILE A 14 -1.07 -7.13 -0.09
N ALA A 15 -0.75 -7.45 -1.35
CA ALA A 15 0.64 -7.60 -1.80
C ALA A 15 1.45 -6.32 -1.57
N ILE A 16 0.88 -5.15 -1.90
CA ILE A 16 1.50 -3.85 -1.60
C ILE A 16 1.75 -3.71 -0.10
N MET A 17 0.75 -3.95 0.75
CA MET A 17 0.90 -3.81 2.21
C MET A 17 1.98 -4.71 2.80
N LEU A 18 2.11 -5.95 2.32
CA LEU A 18 3.16 -6.88 2.74
C LEU A 18 4.55 -6.41 2.27
N THR A 19 4.67 -5.96 1.02
CA THR A 19 5.92 -5.38 0.52
C THR A 19 6.34 -4.15 1.30
N LEU A 20 5.40 -3.25 1.63
CA LEU A 20 5.72 -2.07 2.43
C LEU A 20 6.19 -2.44 3.83
N ARG A 21 5.60 -3.48 4.44
CA ARG A 21 6.09 -4.05 5.70
C ARG A 21 7.53 -4.53 5.58
N GLU A 22 7.83 -5.37 4.59
CA GLU A 22 9.18 -5.92 4.40
C GLU A 22 10.22 -4.82 4.20
N LEU A 23 9.91 -3.80 3.40
CA LEU A 23 10.78 -2.66 3.18
C LEU A 23 11.06 -1.87 4.47
N ILE A 24 10.08 -1.75 5.36
CA ILE A 24 10.23 -1.08 6.66
C ILE A 24 11.00 -1.96 7.65
N THR A 25 10.77 -3.27 7.66
CA THR A 25 11.45 -4.22 8.55
C THR A 25 12.93 -4.39 8.18
N GLY A 26 13.27 -4.43 6.89
CA GLY A 26 14.65 -4.52 6.42
C GLY A 26 15.43 -3.20 6.51
N SER A 27 14.74 -2.06 6.47
CA SER A 27 15.33 -0.72 6.60
C SER A 27 15.43 -0.30 8.07
N LEU A 28 16.43 -0.82 8.79
CA LEU A 28 16.64 -0.54 10.22
C LEU A 28 16.81 0.95 10.57
N ARG A 29 17.00 1.86 9.60
CA ARG A 29 17.18 3.30 9.85
C ARG A 29 16.61 4.16 8.71
N ARG A 30 15.65 5.02 9.06
CA ARG A 30 15.13 6.19 8.30
C ARG A 30 14.01 5.92 7.28
N GLU A 31 13.22 6.97 7.12
CA GLU A 31 12.17 7.13 6.10
C GLU A 31 12.64 6.64 4.73
N VAL A 32 11.91 5.70 4.13
CA VAL A 32 12.25 5.16 2.81
C VAL A 32 11.40 5.83 1.76
N ARG A 33 12.03 6.43 0.75
CA ARG A 33 11.33 6.98 -0.41
C ARG A 33 11.09 5.89 -1.43
N ILE A 34 9.83 5.62 -1.76
CA ILE A 34 9.42 4.63 -2.75
C ILE A 34 8.66 5.28 -3.89
N SER A 35 8.76 4.67 -5.07
CA SER A 35 7.95 5.01 -6.24
C SER A 35 6.95 3.90 -6.55
N PRO A 36 5.82 4.18 -7.22
CA PRO A 36 4.91 3.13 -7.68
C PRO A 36 5.59 2.03 -8.50
N ARG A 37 6.57 2.41 -9.34
CA ARG A 37 7.38 1.47 -10.13
C ARG A 37 8.17 0.51 -9.22
N THR A 38 8.80 1.05 -8.17
CA THR A 38 9.54 0.23 -7.20
C THR A 38 8.63 -0.82 -6.56
N VAL A 39 7.44 -0.41 -6.12
CA VAL A 39 6.47 -1.31 -5.49
C VAL A 39 6.00 -2.35 -6.49
N ALA A 40 5.62 -1.94 -7.71
CA ALA A 40 5.15 -2.84 -8.76
C ALA A 40 6.18 -3.91 -9.13
N LYS A 41 7.46 -3.53 -9.24
CA LYS A 41 8.56 -4.46 -9.52
C LYS A 41 8.71 -5.52 -8.42
N VAL A 42 8.59 -5.12 -7.15
CA VAL A 42 8.72 -6.04 -6.01
C VAL A 42 7.54 -7.02 -5.94
N ILE A 43 6.31 -6.57 -6.21
CA ILE A 43 5.13 -7.45 -6.22
C ILE A 43 4.94 -8.21 -7.54
N GLY A 44 5.87 -8.11 -8.49
CA GLY A 44 5.82 -8.84 -9.76
C GLY A 44 4.75 -8.35 -10.75
N LEU A 45 4.29 -7.10 -10.64
CA LEU A 45 3.40 -6.51 -11.64
C LEU A 45 4.18 -6.00 -12.85
N LYS A 46 3.57 -6.13 -14.05
CA LYS A 46 4.11 -5.56 -15.28
C LYS A 46 4.16 -4.03 -15.17
N GLU A 47 5.16 -3.40 -15.79
CA GLU A 47 5.31 -1.93 -15.81
C GLU A 47 4.46 -1.27 -16.92
N ASP A 48 3.24 -1.78 -17.14
CA ASP A 48 2.30 -1.19 -18.10
C ASP A 48 1.48 -0.04 -17.46
N PRO A 49 0.87 0.84 -18.27
CA PRO A 49 0.12 1.99 -17.76
C PRO A 49 -1.03 1.64 -16.79
N TYR A 50 -1.70 0.50 -17.00
CA TYR A 50 -2.79 0.07 -16.13
C TYR A 50 -2.25 -0.36 -14.76
N SER A 51 -1.22 -1.21 -14.73
CA SER A 51 -0.58 -1.68 -13.50
C SER A 51 0.04 -0.53 -12.69
N MET A 52 0.69 0.44 -13.32
CA MET A 52 1.24 1.61 -12.63
C MET A 52 0.16 2.51 -12.04
N SER A 53 -0.94 2.72 -12.78
CA SER A 53 -2.11 3.45 -12.29
C SER A 53 -2.75 2.77 -11.09
N LEU A 54 -2.87 1.44 -11.13
CA LEU A 54 -3.38 0.63 -10.05
C LEU A 54 -2.56 0.78 -8.76
N VAL A 55 -1.23 0.60 -8.85
CA VAL A 55 -0.33 0.75 -7.70
C VAL A 55 -0.37 2.17 -7.14
N SER A 56 -0.33 3.18 -8.00
CA SER A 56 -0.41 4.59 -7.57
C SER A 56 -1.71 4.90 -6.83
N ARG A 57 -2.85 4.41 -7.36
CA ARG A 57 -4.16 4.57 -6.73
C ARG A 57 -4.22 3.93 -5.35
N LEU A 58 -3.65 2.73 -5.19
CA LEU A 58 -3.64 2.01 -3.93
C LEU A 58 -2.71 2.69 -2.91
N LEU A 59 -1.54 3.16 -3.33
CA LEU A 59 -0.63 3.94 -2.46
C LEU A 59 -1.28 5.26 -2.02
N ASP A 60 -2.01 5.94 -2.92
CA ASP A 60 -2.81 7.12 -2.56
C ASP A 60 -3.91 6.79 -1.54
N SER A 61 -4.67 5.71 -1.76
CA SER A 61 -5.70 5.27 -0.82
C SER A 61 -5.11 4.95 0.55
N ILE A 62 -4.02 4.17 0.61
CA ILE A 62 -3.32 3.81 1.84
C ILE A 62 -2.77 5.05 2.55
N SER A 63 -2.19 6.00 1.80
CA SER A 63 -1.70 7.26 2.36
C SER A 63 -2.81 8.11 2.99
N ASN A 64 -4.04 8.03 2.47
CA ASN A 64 -5.18 8.77 2.98
C ASN A 64 -5.81 8.14 4.23
N MET A 65 -5.54 6.87 4.52
CA MET A 65 -6.08 6.20 5.70
C MET A 65 -5.47 6.71 7.02
N ASN A 66 -4.47 7.60 6.96
CA ASN A 66 -3.74 8.15 8.10
C ASN A 66 -3.23 7.08 9.09
N ILE A 67 -2.90 5.90 8.57
CA ILE A 67 -2.40 4.78 9.38
C ILE A 67 -0.89 4.88 9.67
N GLY A 68 -0.19 5.85 9.07
CA GLY A 68 1.24 6.08 9.30
C GLY A 68 2.19 5.25 8.44
N LEU A 69 1.68 4.38 7.54
CA LEU A 69 2.51 3.53 6.67
C LEU A 69 3.16 4.29 5.52
N VAL A 70 2.39 5.18 4.90
CA VAL A 70 2.80 5.91 3.70
C VAL A 70 2.32 7.35 3.81
N LYS A 71 3.20 8.32 3.54
CA LYS A 71 2.81 9.72 3.27
C LYS A 71 3.17 10.11 1.84
N ARG A 72 2.26 10.81 1.16
CA ARG A 72 2.51 11.38 -0.17
C ARG A 72 3.45 12.59 -0.06
N GLY A 73 4.61 12.50 -0.71
CA GLY A 73 5.59 13.59 -0.81
C GLY A 73 5.32 14.56 -1.97
N ARG A 74 6.02 15.69 -1.97
CA ARG A 74 5.85 16.80 -2.95
C ARG A 74 6.13 16.42 -4.42
N SER A 75 6.86 15.33 -4.68
CA SER A 75 7.29 14.93 -6.04
C SER A 75 6.64 13.63 -6.55
N LYS A 76 5.39 13.33 -6.15
CA LYS A 76 4.73 12.03 -6.41
C LYS A 76 5.52 10.81 -5.91
N ARG A 77 6.46 11.03 -4.99
CA ARG A 77 7.17 9.97 -4.27
C ARG A 77 6.45 9.73 -2.96
N TYR A 78 6.35 8.47 -2.58
CA TYR A 78 5.74 8.07 -1.32
C TYR A 78 6.87 7.88 -0.30
N VAL A 79 6.64 8.33 0.92
CA VAL A 79 7.58 8.19 2.04
C VAL A 79 6.99 7.16 2.98
N LEU A 80 7.74 6.07 3.20
CA LEU A 80 7.44 5.10 4.23
C LEU A 80 7.85 5.67 5.57
N ILE A 81 6.90 5.78 6.49
CA ILE A 81 7.12 6.34 7.82
C ILE A 81 6.96 5.24 8.85
N ARG A 82 7.89 5.22 9.80
CA ARG A 82 7.89 4.28 10.91
C ARG A 82 7.15 4.91 12.09
N GLU A 83 5.81 4.93 12.06
CA GLU A 83 5.02 5.30 13.24
C GLU A 83 4.85 4.07 14.17
N SER A 84 5.03 4.26 15.48
CA SER A 84 4.99 3.20 16.50
C SER A 84 3.62 2.49 16.57
N ASN A 85 2.52 3.20 16.28
CA ASN A 85 1.17 2.61 16.23
C ASN A 85 0.98 1.64 15.07
N LEU A 86 1.65 1.90 13.94
CA LEU A 86 1.56 1.07 12.75
C LEU A 86 2.36 -0.22 12.89
N TRP A 87 3.51 -0.20 13.58
CA TRP A 87 4.26 -1.43 13.90
C TRP A 87 3.41 -2.41 14.70
N ASN A 88 2.57 -1.94 15.63
CA ASN A 88 1.63 -2.84 16.31
C ASN A 88 0.59 -3.46 15.36
N ILE A 89 0.09 -2.71 14.38
CA ILE A 89 -0.90 -3.24 13.41
C ILE A 89 -0.26 -4.16 12.37
N VAL A 90 0.97 -3.87 11.95
CA VAL A 90 1.68 -4.55 10.85
C VAL A 90 2.50 -5.74 11.35
N GLU A 91 3.07 -5.66 12.55
CA GLU A 91 3.88 -6.74 13.14
C GLU A 91 3.01 -7.81 13.83
N LYS A 92 1.88 -7.40 14.43
CA LYS A 92 0.93 -8.29 15.13
C LYS A 92 -0.37 -8.55 14.34
N GLY A 93 -0.55 -7.92 13.18
CA GLY A 93 -1.76 -8.03 12.37
C GLY A 93 -1.86 -9.36 11.64
N SER A 94 -3.04 -9.98 11.67
CA SER A 94 -3.37 -11.14 10.85
C SER A 94 -3.56 -10.75 9.38
N MET A 95 -3.53 -11.73 8.46
CA MET A 95 -3.89 -11.53 7.04
C MET A 95 -5.26 -10.82 6.90
N MET A 96 -6.18 -11.07 7.84
CA MET A 96 -7.49 -10.42 7.92
C MET A 96 -7.39 -8.91 8.20
N ALA A 97 -6.44 -8.45 9.02
CA ALA A 97 -6.24 -7.03 9.29
C ALA A 97 -5.77 -6.28 8.03
N TYR A 98 -4.89 -6.89 7.23
CA TYR A 98 -4.49 -6.33 5.94
C TYR A 98 -5.66 -6.28 4.96
N TYR A 99 -6.45 -7.35 4.89
CA TYR A 99 -7.65 -7.41 4.07
C TYR A 99 -8.63 -6.28 4.42
N GLU A 100 -8.99 -6.11 5.69
CA GLU A 100 -9.94 -5.08 6.12
C GLU A 100 -9.41 -3.66 5.89
N LEU A 101 -8.12 -3.43 6.10
CA LEU A 101 -7.49 -2.14 5.77
C LEU A 101 -7.57 -1.84 4.28
N VAL A 102 -7.17 -2.78 3.42
CA VAL A 102 -7.19 -2.61 1.96
C VAL A 102 -8.62 -2.41 1.45
N LYS A 103 -9.57 -3.22 1.95
CA LYS A 103 -10.98 -3.10 1.62
C LYS A 103 -11.50 -1.71 1.96
N ARG A 104 -11.23 -1.23 3.19
CA ARG A 104 -11.58 0.13 3.61
C ARG A 104 -10.95 1.20 2.71
N ALA A 105 -9.67 1.05 2.34
CA ALA A 105 -8.95 1.98 1.46
C ALA A 105 -9.58 2.10 0.06
N ILE A 106 -10.10 0.99 -0.47
CA ILE A 106 -10.79 0.92 -1.76
C ILE A 106 -12.19 1.54 -1.63
N THR A 107 -12.92 1.19 -0.57
CA THR A 107 -14.30 1.66 -0.34
C THR A 107 -14.39 3.14 0.00
N GLU A 108 -13.49 3.70 0.82
CA GLU A 108 -13.48 5.13 1.19
C GLU A 108 -13.28 6.04 -0.05
N LYS A 109 -12.56 5.58 -1.06
CA LYS A 109 -12.34 6.31 -2.31
C LYS A 109 -13.54 6.29 -3.25
N ALA A 110 -14.42 5.30 -3.14
CA ALA A 110 -15.64 5.22 -3.95
C ALA A 110 -16.79 6.11 -3.41
N ARG A 111 -16.65 6.67 -2.20
CA ARG A 111 -17.65 7.54 -1.56
C ARG A 111 -17.39 9.05 -1.77
N LYS A 112 -16.22 9.43 -2.28
CA LYS A 112 -15.85 10.82 -2.64
C LYS A 112 -15.85 10.96 -4.15
#